data_AF-A0A1Y4QRE1-F1
#
_entry.id   AF-A0A1Y4QRE1-F1
#
_cell.length_a   1.000
_cell.length_b   1.000
_cell.length_c   1.000
_cell.angle_alpha   90.00
_cell.angle_beta   90.00
_cell.angle_gamma   90.00
#
_symmetry.space_group_name_H-M   'P 1'
#
loop_
_entity.id
_entity.type
_entity.pdbx_description
1 polymer ?
#
loop_
_entity_poly.entity_id
_entity_poly.type
_entity_poly.pdbx_seq_one_letter_code
_entity_poly.pdbx_strand_id
1 'polypeptide(L)'
;MLYYIILIIFFTFIVIFTRKCYKYIRFRKIDNTDNESEANKMGEIKAVNIPIKADIKDVADWFLLKENMSNKKIQKLCYYAEAWSLVLLDQDISQNSDFEAWVHGPVSKTLYNEFKGFGWQELTITNPVVVKKRLDELFTKEQIEVLESVWDTYGEYGADQLEALTHTEKPWLEQRKGLGKFQSSTRKISKETMKRYYKSIAI
;
A
#
# COMPACT_ATOMS: atom_id res chain seq x y z
N MET A 1 14.79 -17.71 -22.03
CA MET A 1 15.38 -18.28 -20.81
C MET A 1 15.79 -17.20 -19.79
N LEU A 2 16.54 -16.16 -20.19
CA LEU A 2 16.95 -15.06 -19.29
C LEU A 2 15.77 -14.29 -18.63
N TYR A 3 14.71 -14.01 -19.40
CA TYR A 3 13.53 -13.28 -18.90
C TYR A 3 12.76 -14.05 -17.81
N TYR A 4 12.72 -15.38 -17.93
CA TYR A 4 12.07 -16.26 -16.95
C TYR A 4 12.87 -16.32 -15.65
N ILE A 5 14.21 -16.29 -15.73
CA ILE A 5 15.09 -16.29 -14.56
C ILE A 5 14.97 -14.96 -13.80
N ILE A 6 14.92 -13.83 -14.51
CA ILE A 6 14.69 -12.50 -13.90
C ILE A 6 13.30 -12.44 -13.25
N LEU A 7 12.26 -12.94 -13.93
CA LEU A 7 10.90 -12.99 -13.39
C LEU A 7 10.82 -13.85 -12.12
N ILE A 8 11.46 -15.02 -12.10
CA ILE A 8 11.49 -15.92 -10.94
C ILE A 8 12.23 -15.27 -9.77
N ILE A 9 13.40 -14.64 -10.00
CA ILE A 9 14.13 -13.95 -8.94
C ILE A 9 13.26 -12.82 -8.38
N PHE A 10 12.66 -11.99 -9.22
CA PHE A 10 11.78 -10.90 -8.79
C PHE A 10 10.56 -11.42 -8.00
N PHE A 11 9.92 -12.50 -8.47
CA PHE A 11 8.79 -13.13 -7.79
C PHE A 11 9.17 -13.72 -6.42
N THR A 12 10.37 -14.30 -6.31
CA THR A 12 10.86 -14.88 -5.06
C THR A 12 11.20 -13.77 -4.06
N PHE A 13 11.80 -12.67 -4.50
CA PHE A 13 12.03 -11.49 -3.67
C PHE A 13 10.71 -10.88 -3.18
N ILE A 14 9.70 -10.72 -4.06
CA ILE A 14 8.38 -10.23 -3.67
C ILE A 14 7.76 -11.12 -2.59
N VAL A 15 7.74 -12.44 -2.79
CA VAL A 15 7.15 -13.39 -1.82
C VAL A 15 7.91 -13.41 -0.49
N ILE A 16 9.24 -13.29 -0.50
CA ILE A 16 10.04 -13.21 0.74
C ILE A 16 9.73 -11.92 1.52
N PHE A 17 9.57 -10.80 0.82
CA PHE A 17 9.34 -9.50 1.43
C PHE A 17 7.87 -9.26 1.84
N THR A 18 6.88 -9.75 1.09
CA THR A 18 5.47 -9.74 1.53
C THR A 18 5.28 -10.60 2.78
N ARG A 19 6.03 -11.71 2.88
CA ARG A 19 6.15 -12.50 4.10
C ARG A 19 6.85 -11.75 5.23
N LYS A 20 7.78 -10.84 4.93
CA LYS A 20 8.40 -9.94 5.93
C LYS A 20 7.37 -8.94 6.46
N CYS A 21 6.58 -8.28 5.61
CA CYS A 21 5.42 -7.45 6.00
C CYS A 21 4.49 -8.22 6.95
N TYR A 22 3.98 -9.37 6.49
CA TYR A 22 3.02 -10.17 7.24
C TYR A 22 3.61 -10.71 8.56
N LYS A 23 4.83 -11.27 8.54
CA LYS A 23 5.51 -11.75 9.76
C LYS A 23 5.83 -10.62 10.71
N TYR A 24 6.28 -9.46 10.24
CA TYR A 24 6.63 -8.33 11.08
C TYR A 24 5.42 -7.82 11.86
N ILE A 25 4.29 -7.62 11.18
CA ILE A 25 3.04 -7.17 11.80
C ILE A 25 2.48 -8.26 12.73
N ARG A 26 2.53 -9.54 12.32
CA ARG A 26 2.08 -10.66 13.16
C ARG A 26 2.94 -10.84 14.41
N PHE A 27 4.26 -10.72 14.28
CA PHE A 27 5.21 -10.85 15.38
C PHE A 27 5.03 -9.73 16.41
N ARG A 28 4.89 -8.46 15.98
CA ARG A 28 4.59 -7.36 16.89
C ARG A 28 3.24 -7.48 17.61
N LYS A 29 2.23 -8.09 16.98
CA LYS A 29 0.96 -8.40 17.68
C LYS A 29 1.16 -9.46 18.75
N ILE A 30 1.96 -10.50 18.48
CA ILE A 30 2.28 -11.55 19.45
C ILE A 30 3.05 -10.98 20.65
N ASP A 31 4.04 -10.11 20.43
CA ASP A 31 4.81 -9.48 21.52
C ASP A 31 3.96 -8.56 22.41
N ASN A 32 2.83 -8.05 21.91
CA ASN A 32 1.86 -7.26 22.69
C ASN A 32 0.78 -8.11 23.36
N THR A 33 0.73 -9.41 23.07
CA THR A 33 -0.21 -10.37 23.65
C THR A 33 0.54 -11.58 24.16
N ASP A 34 1.06 -11.50 25.39
CA ASP A 34 1.52 -12.69 26.12
C ASP A 34 0.31 -13.61 26.39
N ASN A 35 -0.02 -14.49 25.44
CA ASN A 35 -0.61 -15.80 25.71
C ASN A 35 -0.66 -16.66 24.43
N GLU A 36 0.07 -17.76 24.48
CA GLU A 36 0.29 -18.79 23.44
C GLU A 36 -0.98 -19.53 22.99
N SER A 37 -2.17 -19.16 23.48
CA SER A 37 -3.47 -19.77 23.14
C SER A 37 -4.26 -19.04 22.02
N GLU A 38 -3.87 -17.83 21.64
CA GLU A 38 -4.59 -17.02 20.63
C GLU A 38 -4.23 -17.41 19.18
N ALA A 39 -3.11 -18.08 18.94
CA ALA A 39 -2.69 -18.53 17.60
C ALA A 39 -3.69 -19.51 16.95
N ASN A 40 -4.50 -20.23 17.75
CA ASN A 40 -5.55 -21.13 17.28
C ASN A 40 -6.94 -20.47 17.14
N LYS A 41 -7.09 -19.18 17.50
CA LYS A 41 -8.31 -18.37 17.24
C LYS A 41 -8.22 -17.54 15.96
N MET A 42 -7.25 -17.82 15.10
CA MET A 42 -6.97 -17.05 13.90
C MET A 42 -8.02 -17.18 12.78
N GLY A 43 -9.07 -17.99 13.02
CA GLY A 43 -10.25 -18.13 12.16
C GLY A 43 -11.28 -17.01 12.32
N GLU A 44 -11.20 -16.17 13.35
CA GLU A 44 -12.10 -15.04 13.55
C GLU A 44 -11.30 -13.76 13.79
N ILE A 45 -10.92 -13.07 12.70
CA ILE A 45 -10.56 -11.66 12.79
C ILE A 45 -11.83 -10.95 13.24
N LYS A 46 -11.94 -10.64 14.54
CA LYS A 46 -12.99 -9.73 15.02
C LYS A 46 -12.82 -8.43 14.23
N ALA A 47 -13.84 -8.03 13.49
CA ALA A 47 -13.85 -6.77 12.77
C ALA A 47 -13.53 -5.65 13.77
N VAL A 48 -12.30 -5.13 13.72
CA VAL A 48 -11.91 -4.01 14.55
C VAL A 48 -12.59 -2.81 13.91
N ASN A 49 -13.65 -2.31 14.53
CA ASN A 49 -14.31 -1.08 14.09
C ASN A 49 -13.41 0.11 14.44
N ILE A 50 -12.34 0.30 13.66
CA ILE A 50 -11.40 1.40 13.83
C ILE A 50 -12.00 2.63 13.14
N PRO A 51 -12.10 3.78 13.83
CA PRO A 51 -12.65 4.98 13.22
C PRO A 51 -11.69 5.51 12.14
N ILE A 52 -12.16 5.56 10.89
CA ILE A 52 -11.40 6.13 9.78
C ILE A 52 -11.60 7.66 9.76
N LYS A 53 -10.60 8.39 10.26
CA LYS A 53 -10.59 9.87 10.26
C LYS A 53 -9.72 10.48 9.16
N ALA A 54 -8.61 9.83 8.84
CA ALA A 54 -7.64 10.30 7.85
C ALA A 54 -8.20 10.26 6.41
N ASP A 55 -7.74 11.15 5.55
CA ASP A 55 -7.91 11.10 4.10
C ASP A 55 -6.69 10.47 3.41
N ILE A 56 -6.82 10.03 2.16
CA ILE A 56 -5.71 9.50 1.38
C ILE A 56 -4.54 10.49 1.26
N LYS A 57 -4.80 11.80 1.33
CA LYS A 57 -3.77 12.84 1.40
C LYS A 57 -2.94 12.76 2.69
N ASP A 58 -3.56 12.39 3.81
CA ASP A 58 -2.84 12.20 5.09
C ASP A 58 -1.95 10.96 5.04
N VAL A 59 -2.37 9.91 4.33
CA VAL A 59 -1.52 8.73 4.05
C VAL A 59 -0.32 9.14 3.21
N ALA A 60 -0.52 10.00 2.21
CA ALA A 60 0.58 10.53 1.41
C ALA A 60 1.55 11.37 2.26
N ASP A 61 1.03 12.29 3.06
CA ASP A 61 1.82 13.13 3.96
C ASP A 61 2.62 12.28 4.96
N TRP A 62 2.06 11.17 5.45
CA TRP A 62 2.76 10.25 6.34
C TRP A 62 4.04 9.70 5.70
N PHE A 63 3.97 9.23 4.45
CA PHE A 63 5.15 8.75 3.74
C PHE A 63 6.11 9.90 3.37
N LEU A 64 5.60 11.09 3.06
CA LEU A 64 6.42 12.28 2.77
C LEU A 64 7.17 12.80 4.00
N LEU A 65 6.75 12.46 5.22
CA LEU A 65 7.55 12.69 6.42
C LEU A 65 8.77 11.76 6.52
N LYS A 66 8.77 10.62 5.82
CA LYS A 66 9.89 9.67 5.83
C LYS A 66 10.97 10.07 4.82
N GLU A 67 10.55 10.50 3.63
CA GLU A 67 11.45 10.88 2.53
C GLU A 67 10.72 11.76 1.50
N ASN A 68 11.46 12.67 0.85
CA ASN A 68 10.96 13.35 -0.36
C ASN A 68 10.83 12.35 -1.50
N MET A 69 9.76 12.46 -2.31
CA MET A 69 9.57 11.51 -3.39
C MET A 69 8.72 12.05 -4.54
N SER A 70 8.85 11.40 -5.70
CA SER A 70 8.01 11.71 -6.85
C SER A 70 6.53 11.37 -6.62
N ASN A 71 5.65 12.05 -7.36
CA ASN A 71 4.22 11.74 -7.42
C ASN A 71 3.96 10.25 -7.76
N LYS A 72 4.79 9.66 -8.64
CA LYS A 72 4.65 8.25 -9.01
C LYS A 72 5.00 7.28 -7.87
N LYS A 73 6.02 7.57 -7.05
CA LYS A 73 6.37 6.75 -5.88
C LYS A 73 5.27 6.85 -4.82
N ILE A 74 4.83 8.06 -4.48
CA ILE A 74 3.82 8.25 -3.42
C ILE A 74 2.49 7.55 -3.73
N GLN A 75 2.04 7.62 -4.99
CA GLN A 75 0.83 6.92 -5.44
C GLN A 75 0.88 5.40 -5.18
N LYS A 76 2.06 4.81 -5.31
CA LYS A 76 2.27 3.37 -5.18
C LYS A 76 2.36 2.97 -3.71
N LEU A 77 3.03 3.77 -2.88
CA LEU A 77 3.05 3.55 -1.43
C LEU A 77 1.64 3.66 -0.83
N CYS A 78 0.85 4.67 -1.23
CA CYS A 78 -0.55 4.78 -0.80
C CYS A 78 -1.42 3.60 -1.27
N TYR A 79 -1.20 3.10 -2.49
CA TYR A 79 -1.88 1.90 -2.99
C TYR A 79 -1.54 0.65 -2.15
N TYR A 80 -0.27 0.46 -1.80
CA TYR A 80 0.16 -0.64 -0.93
C TYR A 80 -0.41 -0.49 0.50
N ALA A 81 -0.51 0.74 1.03
CA ALA A 81 -1.15 0.99 2.31
C ALA A 81 -2.62 0.55 2.35
N GLU A 82 -3.39 0.88 1.30
CA GLU A 82 -4.77 0.41 1.16
C GLU A 82 -4.83 -1.12 1.05
N ALA A 83 -4.02 -1.71 0.16
CA ALA A 83 -3.97 -3.15 -0.05
C ALA A 83 -3.73 -3.94 1.24
N TRP A 84 -2.76 -3.51 2.04
CA TRP A 84 -2.40 -4.19 3.28
C TRP A 84 -3.39 -3.89 4.41
N SER A 85 -3.98 -2.68 4.47
CA SER A 85 -5.06 -2.38 5.41
C SER A 85 -6.26 -3.32 5.21
N LEU A 86 -6.68 -3.54 3.96
CA LEU A 86 -7.78 -4.46 3.63
C LEU A 86 -7.51 -5.91 4.07
N VAL A 87 -6.25 -6.35 4.08
CA VAL A 87 -5.85 -7.70 4.51
C VAL A 87 -5.75 -7.81 6.03
N LEU A 88 -5.16 -6.81 6.68
CA LEU A 88 -4.74 -6.89 8.08
C LEU A 88 -5.77 -6.35 9.05
N LEU A 89 -6.51 -5.33 8.63
CA LEU A 89 -7.47 -4.59 9.42
C LEU A 89 -8.91 -4.80 8.95
N ASP A 90 -9.10 -5.45 7.79
CA ASP A 90 -10.39 -5.63 7.12
C ASP A 90 -11.16 -4.32 6.92
N GLN A 91 -10.43 -3.26 6.57
CA GLN A 91 -10.97 -1.93 6.36
C GLN A 91 -10.03 -1.08 5.50
N ASP A 92 -10.59 -0.01 4.96
CA ASP A 92 -9.83 0.99 4.20
C ASP A 92 -8.79 1.69 5.09
N ILE A 93 -7.63 2.03 4.52
CA ILE A 93 -6.59 2.72 5.29
C ILE A 93 -7.00 4.16 5.66
N SER A 94 -7.84 4.78 4.83
CA SER A 94 -8.25 6.18 4.93
C SER A 94 -9.50 6.43 4.08
N GLN A 95 -10.13 7.59 4.24
CA GLN A 95 -11.16 8.06 3.33
C GLN A 95 -10.59 8.30 1.93
N ASN A 96 -11.41 8.13 0.90
CA ASN A 96 -11.03 8.36 -0.50
C ASN A 96 -9.84 7.51 -0.99
N SER A 97 -9.64 6.32 -0.42
CA SER A 97 -8.59 5.36 -0.78
C SER A 97 -8.93 4.49 -2.01
N ASP A 98 -9.70 5.03 -2.96
CA ASP A 98 -9.98 4.35 -4.23
C ASP A 98 -8.84 4.55 -5.23
N PHE A 99 -8.54 3.51 -6.01
CA PHE A 99 -7.50 3.51 -7.05
C PHE A 99 -8.05 3.11 -8.42
N GLU A 100 -7.46 3.67 -9.47
CA GLU A 100 -7.76 3.37 -10.87
C GLU A 100 -6.55 2.72 -11.56
N ALA A 101 -6.79 1.80 -12.50
CA ALA A 101 -5.75 1.04 -13.19
C ALA A 101 -5.18 1.78 -14.41
N TRP A 102 -4.42 2.85 -14.15
CA TRP A 102 -3.80 3.70 -15.16
C TRP A 102 -2.64 3.00 -15.89
N VAL A 103 -2.09 3.65 -16.92
CA VAL A 103 -0.99 3.11 -17.75
C VAL A 103 0.25 2.80 -16.93
N HIS A 104 0.56 3.67 -15.94
CA HIS A 104 1.77 3.59 -15.11
C HIS A 104 1.46 3.08 -13.70
N GLY A 105 0.69 2.00 -13.61
CA GLY A 105 0.27 1.42 -12.34
C GLY A 105 -1.00 2.04 -11.73
N PRO A 106 -1.38 1.60 -10.51
CA PRO A 106 -2.54 2.11 -9.78
C PRO A 106 -2.36 3.58 -9.41
N VAL A 107 -3.43 4.37 -9.51
CA VAL A 107 -3.43 5.80 -9.21
C VAL A 107 -4.69 6.17 -8.43
N SER A 108 -4.51 6.84 -7.29
CA SER A 108 -5.60 7.56 -6.63
C SER A 108 -5.84 8.86 -7.39
N LYS A 109 -7.07 9.03 -7.90
CA LYS A 109 -7.48 10.24 -8.60
C LYS A 109 -7.44 11.48 -7.69
N THR A 110 -7.73 11.29 -6.41
CA THR A 110 -7.62 12.34 -5.37
C THR A 110 -6.18 12.84 -5.26
N LEU A 111 -5.22 11.93 -5.06
CA LEU A 111 -3.80 12.29 -5.00
C LEU A 111 -3.27 12.84 -6.33
N TYR A 112 -3.75 12.31 -7.47
CA TYR A 112 -3.31 12.82 -8.77
C TYR A 112 -3.74 14.27 -8.95
N ASN A 113 -4.98 14.61 -8.60
CA ASN A 113 -5.46 15.98 -8.69
C ASN A 113 -4.71 16.94 -7.76
N GLU A 114 -4.30 16.47 -6.58
CA GLU A 114 -3.48 17.22 -5.64
C GLU A 114 -2.08 17.52 -6.21
N PHE A 115 -1.42 16.51 -6.76
CA PHE A 115 0.00 16.59 -7.08
C PHE A 115 0.34 16.79 -8.57
N LYS A 116 -0.63 16.77 -9.48
CA LYS A 116 -0.37 16.90 -10.94
C LYS A 116 0.36 18.19 -11.32
N GLY A 117 0.21 19.27 -10.54
CA GLY A 117 0.87 20.55 -10.78
C GLY A 117 2.38 20.52 -10.55
N PHE A 118 2.89 19.57 -9.77
CA PHE A 118 4.32 19.46 -9.43
C PHE A 118 5.13 18.75 -10.53
N GLY A 119 4.47 18.09 -11.49
CA GLY A 119 5.13 17.40 -12.61
C GLY A 119 6.15 16.37 -12.13
N TRP A 120 7.42 16.58 -12.50
CA TRP A 120 8.55 15.71 -12.17
C TRP A 120 9.29 16.09 -10.89
N GLN A 121 8.88 17.16 -10.22
CA GLN A 121 9.51 17.60 -8.97
C GLN A 121 9.21 16.62 -7.84
N GLU A 122 10.15 16.51 -6.90
CA GLU A 122 9.91 15.80 -5.66
C GLU A 122 8.90 16.57 -4.81
N LEU A 123 8.01 15.82 -4.18
CA LEU A 123 7.09 16.32 -3.19
C LEU A 123 7.82 16.37 -1.84
N THR A 124 7.64 17.46 -1.11
CA THR A 124 8.30 17.72 0.17
C THR A 124 7.32 18.34 1.14
N ILE A 125 7.38 17.92 2.41
CA ILE A 125 6.64 18.58 3.49
C ILE A 125 7.39 19.85 3.92
N THR A 126 6.73 21.00 3.80
CA THR A 126 7.30 22.30 4.17
C THR A 126 7.32 22.56 5.67
N ASN A 127 6.39 21.97 6.43
CA ASN A 127 6.32 22.10 7.88
C ASN A 127 6.09 20.72 8.55
N PRO A 128 7.16 19.93 8.78
CA PRO A 128 7.04 18.56 9.26
C PRO A 128 6.47 18.48 10.68
N VAL A 129 6.69 19.49 11.53
CA VAL A 129 6.18 19.50 12.91
C VAL A 129 4.65 19.61 12.92
N VAL A 130 4.09 20.51 12.12
CA VAL A 130 2.64 20.70 12.02
C VAL A 130 1.97 19.48 11.39
N VAL A 131 2.54 18.95 10.31
CA VAL A 131 2.01 17.75 9.65
C VAL A 131 2.05 16.56 10.61
N LYS A 132 3.19 16.28 11.26
CA LYS A 132 3.29 15.18 12.22
C LYS A 132 2.23 15.27 13.32
N LYS A 133 2.04 16.44 13.93
CA LYS A 133 1.02 16.64 14.97
C LYS A 133 -0.39 16.31 14.46
N ARG A 134 -0.73 16.77 13.25
CA ARG A 134 -2.03 16.46 12.62
C ARG A 134 -2.20 14.95 12.42
N LEU A 135 -1.17 14.27 11.91
CA LEU A 135 -1.23 12.83 11.62
C LEU A 135 -1.34 11.99 12.90
N ASP A 136 -0.67 12.40 13.99
CA ASP A 136 -0.76 11.75 15.31
C ASP A 136 -2.21 11.75 15.87
N GLU A 137 -3.07 12.70 15.44
CA GLU A 137 -4.48 12.80 15.85
C GLU A 137 -5.45 12.02 14.92
N LEU A 138 -5.03 11.75 13.67
CA LEU A 138 -5.87 11.17 12.62
C LEU A 138 -5.74 9.66 12.50
N PHE A 139 -4.55 9.11 12.69
CA PHE A 139 -4.29 7.68 12.56
C PHE A 139 -4.35 6.95 13.90
N THR A 140 -4.97 5.78 13.92
CA THR A 140 -4.85 4.87 15.06
C THR A 140 -3.53 4.12 15.04
N LYS A 141 -3.19 3.49 16.17
CA LYS A 141 -1.97 2.68 16.29
C LYS A 141 -1.91 1.58 15.22
N GLU A 142 -3.03 0.92 14.94
CA GLU A 142 -3.12 -0.16 13.96
C GLU A 142 -2.91 0.35 12.52
N GLN A 143 -3.43 1.54 12.19
CA GLN A 143 -3.18 2.16 10.89
C GLN A 143 -1.69 2.54 10.75
N ILE A 144 -1.08 3.11 11.79
CA ILE A 144 0.36 3.40 11.82
C ILE A 144 1.19 2.13 11.63
N GLU A 145 0.81 1.01 12.25
CA GLU A 145 1.50 -0.28 12.05
C GLU A 145 1.46 -0.77 10.59
N VAL A 146 0.34 -0.56 9.89
CA VAL A 146 0.25 -0.84 8.45
C VAL A 146 1.19 0.08 7.66
N LEU A 147 1.18 1.38 7.95
CA LEU A 147 2.01 2.37 7.24
C LEU A 147 3.50 2.11 7.43
N GLU A 148 3.96 1.83 8.65
CA GLU A 148 5.35 1.47 8.93
C GLU A 148 5.73 0.17 8.22
N SER A 149 4.86 -0.84 8.23
CA SER A 149 5.19 -2.10 7.53
C SER A 149 5.29 -1.93 6.02
N VAL A 150 4.44 -1.08 5.43
CA VAL A 150 4.52 -0.72 4.01
C VAL A 150 5.82 0.03 3.73
N TRP A 151 6.20 0.98 4.59
CA TRP A 151 7.46 1.69 4.45
C TRP A 151 8.67 0.76 4.52
N ASP A 152 8.73 -0.11 5.53
CA ASP A 152 9.83 -1.07 5.73
C ASP A 152 9.98 -2.08 4.57
N THR A 153 8.91 -2.27 3.80
CA THR A 153 8.87 -3.25 2.70
C THR A 153 9.04 -2.62 1.34
N TYR A 154 8.48 -1.42 1.13
CA TYR A 154 8.41 -0.78 -0.18
C TYR A 154 9.12 0.58 -0.27
N GLY A 155 9.48 1.20 0.87
CA GLY A 155 10.01 2.56 0.94
C GLY A 155 11.34 2.75 0.22
N GLU A 156 12.20 1.72 0.19
CA GLU A 156 13.49 1.74 -0.50
C GLU A 156 13.35 1.64 -2.03
N TYR A 157 12.19 1.23 -2.56
CA TYR A 157 12.00 1.13 -4.00
C TYR A 157 11.75 2.48 -4.67
N GLY A 158 12.38 2.67 -5.82
CA GLY A 158 12.08 3.77 -6.72
C GLY A 158 10.73 3.61 -7.42
N ALA A 159 10.23 4.72 -7.98
CA ALA A 159 8.93 4.78 -8.64
C ALA A 159 8.76 3.74 -9.77
N ASP A 160 9.82 3.48 -10.54
CA ASP A 160 9.79 2.52 -11.65
C ASP A 160 9.82 1.07 -11.17
N GLN A 161 10.50 0.79 -10.07
CA GLN A 161 10.48 -0.54 -9.43
C GLN A 161 9.09 -0.84 -8.89
N LEU A 162 8.45 0.13 -8.22
CA LEU A 162 7.07 0.01 -7.74
C LEU A 162 6.07 -0.14 -8.91
N GLU A 163 6.25 0.60 -10.01
CA GLU A 163 5.43 0.39 -11.21
C GLU A 163 5.59 -1.03 -11.74
N ALA A 164 6.83 -1.51 -11.89
CA ALA A 164 7.11 -2.85 -12.37
C ALA A 164 6.45 -3.92 -11.48
N LEU A 165 6.47 -3.74 -10.16
CA LEU A 165 5.75 -4.60 -9.22
C LEU A 165 4.25 -4.61 -9.52
N THR A 166 3.60 -3.44 -9.51
CA THR A 166 2.15 -3.35 -9.74
C THR A 166 1.71 -3.88 -11.10
N HIS A 167 2.58 -3.84 -12.11
CA HIS A 167 2.31 -4.41 -13.44
C HIS A 167 2.33 -5.94 -13.48
N THR A 168 2.79 -6.59 -12.42
CA THR A 168 2.72 -8.06 -12.25
C THR A 168 1.56 -8.50 -11.36
N GLU A 169 0.88 -7.57 -10.70
CA GLU A 169 -0.09 -7.86 -9.66
C GLU A 169 -1.52 -7.94 -10.21
N LYS A 170 -2.27 -8.93 -9.73
CA LYS A 170 -3.62 -9.22 -10.22
C LYS A 170 -4.61 -8.03 -10.16
N PRO A 171 -4.67 -7.23 -9.09
CA PRO A 171 -5.68 -6.16 -8.99
C PRO A 171 -5.59 -5.13 -10.13
N TRP A 172 -4.37 -4.76 -10.53
CA TRP A 172 -4.15 -3.85 -11.65
C TRP A 172 -4.36 -4.54 -13.01
N LEU A 173 -3.82 -5.75 -13.18
CA LEU A 173 -3.92 -6.53 -14.42
C LEU A 173 -5.37 -6.84 -14.80
N GLU A 174 -6.21 -7.20 -13.82
CA GLU A 174 -7.61 -7.53 -14.02
C GLU A 174 -8.36 -6.38 -14.69
N GLN A 175 -8.14 -5.16 -14.22
CA GLN A 175 -8.80 -3.97 -14.76
C GLN A 175 -8.26 -3.56 -16.13
N ARG A 176 -7.04 -3.97 -16.49
CA ARG A 176 -6.44 -3.69 -17.80
C ARG A 176 -6.65 -4.78 -18.84
N LYS A 177 -7.40 -5.83 -18.51
CA LYS A 177 -7.76 -6.87 -19.47
C LYS A 177 -8.43 -6.26 -20.71
N GLY A 178 -7.92 -6.64 -21.89
CA GLY A 178 -8.40 -6.17 -23.19
C GLY A 178 -7.89 -4.78 -23.61
N LEU A 179 -7.03 -4.15 -22.82
CA LEU A 179 -6.41 -2.86 -23.17
C LEU A 179 -5.01 -3.04 -23.76
N GLY A 180 -4.64 -2.18 -24.69
CA GLY A 180 -3.26 -2.10 -25.18
C GLY A 180 -2.28 -1.64 -24.09
N LYS A 181 -1.00 -1.99 -24.24
CA LYS A 181 0.07 -1.67 -23.26
C LYS A 181 0.04 -0.21 -22.81
N PHE A 182 -0.10 0.71 -23.74
CA PHE A 182 -0.11 2.16 -23.50
C PHE A 182 -1.50 2.80 -23.52
N GLN A 183 -2.56 1.99 -23.59
CA GLN A 183 -3.92 2.50 -23.60
C GLN A 183 -4.30 3.01 -22.20
N SER A 184 -4.82 4.25 -22.16
CA SER A 184 -5.29 4.86 -20.93
C SER A 184 -6.49 4.10 -20.35
N SER A 185 -6.62 4.18 -19.03
CA SER A 185 -7.71 3.54 -18.29
C SER A 185 -7.93 4.28 -16.99
N THR A 186 -9.21 4.47 -16.65
CA THR A 186 -9.68 4.99 -15.37
C THR A 186 -10.57 3.95 -14.68
N ARG A 187 -10.46 2.67 -15.07
CA ARG A 187 -11.22 1.58 -14.46
C ARG A 187 -10.81 1.44 -13.00
N LYS A 188 -11.78 1.49 -12.08
CA LYS A 188 -11.56 1.32 -10.64
C LYS A 188 -11.02 -0.08 -10.34
N ILE A 189 -10.05 -0.14 -9.44
CA ILE A 189 -9.50 -1.40 -8.91
C ILE A 189 -10.43 -1.89 -7.79
N SER A 190 -10.86 -3.15 -7.86
CA SER A 190 -11.72 -3.76 -6.84
C SER A 190 -10.94 -4.01 -5.54
N LYS A 191 -11.48 -3.50 -4.43
CA LYS A 191 -10.95 -3.73 -3.08
C LYS A 191 -11.02 -5.21 -2.69
N GLU A 192 -12.03 -5.93 -3.14
CA GLU A 192 -12.17 -7.37 -2.95
C GLU A 192 -11.06 -8.13 -3.69
N THR A 193 -10.73 -7.73 -4.92
CA THR A 193 -9.62 -8.32 -5.68
C THR A 193 -8.28 -7.96 -5.03
N MET A 194 -8.08 -6.73 -4.54
CA MET A 194 -6.90 -6.35 -3.75
C MET A 194 -6.76 -7.26 -2.53
N LYS A 195 -7.77 -7.28 -1.65
CA LYS A 195 -7.77 -8.09 -0.42
C LYS A 195 -7.46 -9.56 -0.69
N ARG A 196 -8.13 -10.17 -1.67
CA ARG A 196 -7.89 -11.58 -2.04
C ARG A 196 -6.46 -11.82 -2.54
N TYR A 197 -5.95 -10.95 -3.40
CA TYR A 197 -4.60 -11.09 -3.96
C TYR A 197 -3.53 -10.95 -2.87
N TYR A 198 -3.56 -9.87 -2.09
CA TYR A 198 -2.56 -9.63 -1.05
C TYR A 198 -2.65 -10.65 0.09
N LYS A 199 -3.85 -11.14 0.43
CA LYS A 199 -4.02 -12.28 1.34
C LYS A 199 -3.36 -13.55 0.79
N SER A 200 -3.42 -13.79 -0.52
CA SER A 200 -2.85 -15.01 -1.13
C SER A 200 -1.32 -15.03 -1.18
N ILE A 201 -0.67 -13.86 -1.14
CA ILE A 201 0.81 -13.73 -1.13
C ILE A 201 1.38 -13.46 0.27
N ALA A 202 0.51 -13.32 1.27
CA ALA A 202 0.89 -13.17 2.68
C ALA A 202 1.15 -14.53 3.37
N ILE A 203 0.58 -15.61 2.84
CA ILE A 203 0.66 -17.00 3.33
C ILE A 203 1.76 -17.73 2.55
#